data_AF-H2C6X1-F1
#
_entry.id   AF-H2C6X1-F1
#
_cell.length_a   1.000
_cell.length_b   1.000
_cell.length_c   1.000
_cell.angle_alpha   90.00
_cell.angle_beta   90.00
_cell.angle_gamma   90.00
#
_symmetry.space_group_name_H-M   'P 1'
#
loop_
_entity.id
_entity.type
_entity.pdbx_description
1 polymer ?
#
loop_
_entity_poly.entity_id
_entity_poly.type
_entity_poly.pdbx_seq_one_letter_code
_entity_poly.pdbx_strand_id
1 'polypeptide(L)' 'MRDELEKVNVLASHYVDKAISDAYSVLRSWRRRAEKGRASLRKPKLKRVYVRVKSTLRKVEGESVRITVRPYEYITFS' A
#
# COMPACT_ATOMS: atom_id res chain seq x y z
N MET A 1 7.96 3.74 14.22
CA MET A 1 7.44 3.73 12.84
C MET A 1 5.98 3.30 12.73
N ARG A 2 5.58 2.06 13.06
CA ARG A 2 4.17 1.64 12.94
C ARG A 2 3.25 2.49 13.83
N ASP A 3 3.59 2.62 15.11
CA ASP A 3 2.78 3.37 16.08
C ASP A 3 2.72 4.88 15.76
N GLU A 4 3.77 5.43 15.15
CA GLU A 4 3.79 6.81 14.66
C GLU A 4 2.88 6.99 13.45
N LEU A 5 2.86 6.00 12.54
CA LEU A 5 1.98 6.01 11.39
C LEU A 5 0.52 5.83 11.81
N GLU A 6 0.23 5.00 12.84
CA GLU A 6 -1.12 4.87 13.38
C GLU A 6 -1.66 6.17 13.97
N LYS A 7 -0.82 6.99 14.64
CA LYS A 7 -1.23 8.29 15.19
C LYS A 7 -1.73 9.28 14.14
N VAL A 8 -1.22 9.20 12.92
CA VAL A 8 -1.65 10.06 11.80
C VAL A 8 -2.61 9.35 10.84
N ASN A 9 -2.92 8.07 11.10
CA ASN A 9 -3.68 7.26 10.17
C ASN A 9 -5.17 7.55 10.29
N VAL A 10 -5.68 8.23 9.28
CA VAL A 10 -7.11 8.51 9.13
C VAL A 10 -7.85 7.28 8.57
N LEU A 11 -7.17 6.19 8.19
CA LEU A 11 -7.78 4.98 7.63
C LEU A 11 -7.66 3.79 8.59
N ALA A 12 -8.22 2.65 8.24
CA ALA A 12 -8.04 1.41 8.99
C ALA A 12 -6.56 0.95 9.03
N SER A 13 -6.12 0.40 10.16
CA SER A 13 -4.70 0.03 10.39
C SER A 13 -4.11 -0.93 9.36
N HIS A 14 -4.94 -1.78 8.75
CA HIS A 14 -4.49 -2.73 7.72
C HIS A 14 -3.92 -2.03 6.47
N TYR A 15 -4.27 -0.77 6.21
CA TYR A 15 -3.68 0.02 5.12
C TYR A 15 -2.25 0.44 5.44
N VAL A 16 -1.98 0.84 6.69
CA VAL A 16 -0.62 1.14 7.17
C VAL A 16 0.25 -0.10 7.09
N ASP A 17 -0.23 -1.23 7.61
CA ASP A 17 0.51 -2.50 7.55
C ASP A 17 0.85 -2.89 6.11
N LYS A 18 -0.09 -2.67 5.19
CA LYS A 18 0.12 -2.97 3.78
C LYS A 18 1.10 -2.00 3.11
N ALA A 19 1.02 -0.70 3.41
CA ALA A 19 1.96 0.30 2.90
C ALA A 19 3.40 0.02 3.35
N ILE A 20 3.58 -0.35 4.63
CA ILE A 20 4.89 -0.77 5.17
C ILE A 20 5.40 -2.00 4.41
N SER A 21 4.56 -3.03 4.25
CA SER A 21 4.91 -4.27 3.53
C SER A 21 5.33 -4.01 2.08
N ASP A 22 4.62 -3.13 1.38
CA ASP A 22 4.93 -2.75 0.00
C ASP A 22 6.24 -1.95 -0.08
N ALA A 23 6.48 -1.01 0.83
CA ALA A 23 7.72 -0.25 0.91
C ALA A 23 8.95 -1.17 1.09
N TYR A 24 8.88 -2.13 2.03
CA TYR A 24 9.94 -3.11 2.21
C TYR A 24 10.16 -3.98 0.96
N SER A 25 9.09 -4.37 0.29
CA SER A 25 9.17 -5.18 -0.93
C SER A 25 9.85 -4.43 -2.08
N VAL A 26 9.53 -3.13 -2.25
CA VAL A 26 10.19 -2.25 -3.22
C VAL A 26 11.68 -2.12 -2.91
N LEU A 27 12.05 -1.87 -1.65
CA LEU A 27 13.45 -1.73 -1.24
C LEU A 27 14.25 -3.01 -1.42
N ARG A 28 13.69 -4.18 -1.06
CA ARG A 28 14.33 -5.48 -1.27
C ARG A 28 14.57 -5.77 -2.75
N SER A 29 13.55 -5.54 -3.59
CA SER A 29 13.67 -5.72 -5.04
C SER A 29 14.67 -4.76 -5.67
N TRP A 30 14.68 -3.50 -5.22
CA TRP A 30 15.68 -2.53 -5.65
C TRP A 30 17.10 -2.97 -5.29
N ARG A 31 17.35 -3.35 -4.03
CA ARG A 31 18.67 -3.81 -3.56
C ARG A 31 19.18 -4.96 -4.42
N ARG A 32 18.35 -6.00 -4.62
CA ARG A 32 18.72 -7.17 -5.44
C ARG A 32 19.04 -6.81 -6.89
N ARG A 33 18.37 -5.80 -7.46
CA ARG A 33 18.66 -5.34 -8.83
C ARG A 33 19.91 -4.46 -8.88
N ALA A 34 20.12 -3.61 -7.88
CA ALA A 34 21.28 -2.75 -7.76
C ALA A 34 22.57 -3.60 -7.62
N GLU A 35 22.56 -4.62 -6.77
CA GLU A 35 23.66 -5.59 -6.62
C GLU A 35 24.01 -6.32 -7.93
N LYS A 36 23.03 -6.48 -8.83
CA LYS A 36 23.21 -7.11 -10.15
C LYS A 36 23.55 -6.11 -11.28
N GLY A 37 23.75 -4.83 -10.96
CA GLY A 37 23.96 -3.77 -11.95
C GLY A 37 22.74 -3.47 -12.83
N ARG A 38 21.54 -3.96 -12.46
CA ARG A 38 20.28 -3.79 -13.22
C ARG A 38 19.44 -2.61 -12.75
N ALA A 39 19.87 -1.91 -11.71
CA ALA A 39 19.22 -0.72 -11.20
C ALA A 39 20.28 0.27 -10.68
N SER A 40 19.94 1.56 -10.68
CA SER A 40 20.78 2.58 -10.07
C SER A 40 21.00 2.34 -8.58
N LEU A 41 22.20 2.65 -8.09
CA LEU A 41 22.54 2.70 -6.65
C LEU A 41 21.81 3.84 -5.91
N ARG A 42 21.11 4.72 -6.63
CA ARG A 42 20.24 5.73 -6.02
C ARG A 42 19.00 5.06 -5.43
N LYS A 43 18.66 5.43 -4.19
CA LYS A 43 17.46 4.96 -3.50
C LYS A 43 16.20 5.20 -4.37
N PRO A 44 15.30 4.20 -4.49
CA PRO A 44 14.10 4.34 -5.30
C PRO A 44 13.15 5.38 -4.68
N LYS A 45 12.51 6.16 -5.55
CA LYS A 45 11.41 7.06 -5.18
C LYS A 45 10.13 6.56 -5.83
N LEU A 46 9.04 6.58 -5.07
CA LEU A 46 7.71 6.30 -5.62
C LEU A 46 7.30 7.46 -6.55
N LYS A 47 6.92 7.14 -7.79
CA LYS A 47 6.42 8.13 -8.76
C LYS A 47 4.93 8.45 -8.55
N ARG A 48 4.17 7.51 -8.01
CA ARG A 48 2.75 7.64 -7.68
C ARG A 48 2.49 6.95 -6.35
N VAL A 49 1.68 7.58 -5.52
CA VAL A 49 1.22 7.00 -4.26
C VAL A 49 0.06 6.06 -4.58
N TYR A 50 0.15 4.82 -4.13
CA TYR A 50 -0.91 3.83 -4.27
C TYR A 50 -0.95 2.98 -3.00
N VAL A 51 -2.11 2.36 -2.76
CA VAL A 51 -2.24 1.32 -1.74
C VAL A 51 -2.93 0.12 -2.35
N ARG A 52 -2.39 -1.08 -2.10
CA ARG A 52 -3.04 -2.31 -2.54
C ARG A 52 -4.13 -2.69 -1.53
N VAL A 53 -5.38 -2.66 -1.96
CA VAL A 53 -6.52 -3.10 -1.14
C VAL A 53 -6.59 -4.63 -1.14
N LYS A 54 -6.61 -5.25 0.05
CA LYS A 54 -6.78 -6.71 0.17
C LYS A 54 -8.19 -7.12 -0.29
N SER A 55 -8.34 -8.35 -0.78
CA SER A 55 -9.65 -8.87 -1.21
C SER A 55 -10.69 -8.82 -0.08
N THR A 56 -10.28 -9.05 1.17
CA THR A 56 -11.16 -9.01 2.35
C THR A 56 -11.69 -7.62 2.70
N LEU A 57 -11.13 -6.57 2.10
CA LEU A 57 -11.47 -5.17 2.37
C LEU A 57 -12.20 -4.51 1.20
N ARG A 58 -12.50 -5.29 0.16
CA ARG A 58 -13.29 -4.83 -0.97
C ARG A 58 -14.40 -5.81 -1.26
N LYS A 59 -15.50 -5.30 -1.80
CA LYS A 59 -16.58 -6.09 -2.38
C LYS A 59 -16.82 -5.60 -3.80
N VAL A 60 -16.89 -6.53 -4.75
CA VAL A 60 -17.24 -6.24 -6.14
C VAL A 60 -18.70 -6.60 -6.32
N GLU A 61 -19.50 -5.64 -6.79
CA GLU A 61 -20.93 -5.79 -7.03
C GLU A 61 -21.23 -5.31 -8.46
N GLY A 62 -21.30 -6.26 -9.39
CA GLY A 62 -21.41 -5.96 -10.83
C GLY A 62 -20.21 -5.14 -11.31
N GLU A 63 -20.49 -3.92 -11.75
CA GLU A 63 -19.48 -2.95 -12.24
C GLU A 63 -18.89 -2.08 -11.12
N SER A 64 -19.43 -2.16 -9.91
CA SER A 64 -19.00 -1.33 -8.79
C SER A 64 -18.02 -2.04 -7.85
N VAL A 65 -17.10 -1.28 -7.27
CA VAL A 65 -16.17 -1.75 -6.24
C VAL A 65 -16.34 -0.92 -4.98
N ARG A 66 -16.80 -1.58 -3.90
CA ARG A 66 -16.87 -1.00 -2.56
C ARG A 66 -15.59 -1.33 -1.79
N ILE A 67 -14.95 -0.33 -1.23
CA ILE A 67 -13.70 -0.44 -0.46
C ILE A 67 -13.95 0.03 0.97
N THR A 68 -13.67 -0.83 1.94
CA THR A 68 -13.72 -0.48 3.36
C THR A 68 -12.53 0.41 3.70
N VAL A 69 -12.77 1.65 4.10
CA VAL A 69 -11.72 2.60 4.51
C VAL A 69 -11.53 2.65 6.02
N ARG A 70 -12.61 2.45 6.78
CA ARG A 70 -12.64 2.23 8.23
C ARG A 70 -13.68 1.19 8.60
N PRO A 71 -13.72 0.64 9.83
CA PRO A 71 -14.84 -0.18 10.26
C PRO A 71 -16.16 0.54 10.00
N TYR A 72 -17.05 -0.10 9.25
CA TYR A 72 -18.36 0.42 8.84
C TYR A 72 -18.35 1.67 7.92
N GLU A 73 -17.18 2.07 7.40
CA GLU A 73 -17.03 3.20 6.47
C GLU A 73 -16.50 2.71 5.12
N TYR A 74 -17.17 3.11 4.04
CA TYR A 74 -16.93 2.57 2.70
C TYR A 74 -16.83 3.68 1.64
N ILE A 75 -15.98 3.47 0.64
CA ILE A 75 -15.93 4.26 -0.60
C ILE A 75 -16.32 3.34 -1.75
N THR A 76 -17.21 3.79 -2.62
CA THR A 76 -17.64 3.03 -3.82
C THR A 76 -17.12 3.71 -5.08
N PHE A 77 -16.58 2.92 -5.99
CA PHE A 77 -16.21 3.34 -7.33
C PHE A 77 -17.10 2.60 -8.34
N SER A 78 -17.60 3.33 -9.35
CA SER A 78 -18.39 2.84 -10.48
C SER A 78 -17.73 3.27 -11.78
#